data_AF-I1BM68-F1
#
_entry.id   AF-I1BM68-F1
#
_cell.length_a   1.000
_cell.length_b   1.000
_cell.length_c   1.000
_cell.angle_alpha   90.00
_cell.angle_beta   90.00
_cell.angle_gamma   90.00
#
_symmetry.space_group_name_H-M   'P 1'
#
loop_
_entity.id
_entity.type
_entity.pdbx_description
1 polymer ?
#
loop_
_entity_poly.entity_id
_entity_poly.type
_entity_poly.pdbx_seq_one_letter_code
_entity_poly.pdbx_strand_id
1 'polypeptide(L)'
;MPYVYTSKDNYIESICSLSRLIKQYQNVINQDSVARCLIGFTTAQLIRDATFPIDLESIENWLKTRHCHQDILKNNNNSSLGTLLDILENIHYDLMTEEHQNEKNI
;
A
#
# COMPACT_ATOMS: atom_id res chain seq x y z
N MET A 1 20.62 15.18 -27.72
CA MET A 1 19.72 14.29 -26.95
C MET A 1 19.29 15.06 -25.71
N PRO A 2 18.03 15.55 -25.61
CA PRO A 2 17.59 16.27 -24.42
C PRO A 2 17.47 15.29 -23.24
N TYR A 3 17.93 15.75 -22.07
CA TYR A 3 18.11 14.98 -20.83
C TYR A 3 16.76 14.57 -20.22
N VAL A 4 16.51 13.26 -20.06
CA VAL A 4 15.30 12.66 -19.44
C VAL A 4 15.41 12.57 -17.90
N TYR A 5 16.25 13.41 -17.28
CA TYR A 5 16.59 13.27 -15.87
C TYR A 5 15.47 13.79 -14.94
N THR A 6 14.71 14.80 -15.38
CA THR A 6 13.64 15.43 -14.59
C THR A 6 12.43 14.53 -14.33
N SER A 7 12.20 13.49 -15.16
CA SER A 7 11.06 12.59 -14.96
C SER A 7 11.24 11.62 -13.79
N LYS A 8 12.51 11.31 -13.42
CA LYS A 8 12.80 10.37 -12.34
C LYS A 8 12.50 10.96 -10.96
N ASP A 9 12.85 12.23 -10.75
CA ASP A 9 12.67 12.89 -9.45
C ASP A 9 11.17 13.04 -9.13
N ASN A 10 10.37 13.50 -10.11
CA ASN A 10 8.91 13.63 -9.96
C ASN A 10 8.22 12.28 -9.74
N TYR A 11 8.70 11.23 -10.40
CA TYR A 11 8.20 9.87 -10.22
C TYR A 11 8.47 9.34 -8.81
N ILE A 12 9.69 9.52 -8.31
CA ILE A 12 10.07 9.13 -6.95
C ILE A 12 9.23 9.89 -5.92
N GLU A 13 9.06 11.21 -6.10
CA GLU A 13 8.22 12.03 -5.23
C GLU A 13 6.75 11.55 -5.21
N SER A 14 6.21 11.19 -6.37
CA SER A 14 4.84 10.66 -6.50
C SER A 14 4.67 9.32 -5.78
N ILE A 15 5.64 8.41 -5.91
CA ILE A 15 5.64 7.12 -5.17
C ILE A 15 5.73 7.37 -3.67
N CYS A 16 6.64 8.23 -3.23
CA CYS A 16 6.83 8.54 -1.81
C CYS A 16 5.55 9.13 -1.22
N SER A 17 4.90 10.05 -1.93
CA SER A 17 3.65 10.70 -1.52
C SER A 17 2.50 9.69 -1.43
N LEU A 18 2.36 8.82 -2.43
CA LEU A 18 1.34 7.77 -2.42
C LEU A 18 1.58 6.76 -1.29
N SER A 19 2.83 6.34 -1.08
CA SER A 19 3.20 5.42 0.01
C SER A 19 2.88 6.01 1.40
N ARG A 20 3.16 7.30 1.61
CA ARG A 20 2.81 8.00 2.85
C ARG A 20 1.29 8.01 3.07
N LEU A 21 0.51 8.28 2.03
CA LEU A 21 -0.95 8.30 2.10
C LEU A 21 -1.52 6.91 2.39
N ILE A 22 -0.98 5.85 1.78
CA ILE A 22 -1.38 4.46 2.08
C ILE A 22 -1.15 4.13 3.55
N LYS A 23 0.00 4.51 4.11
CA LYS A 23 0.31 4.29 5.54
C LYS A 23 -0.64 5.05 6.45
N GLN A 24 -0.94 6.31 6.14
CA GLN A 24 -1.83 7.14 6.94
C GLN A 24 -3.26 6.58 7.01
N TYR A 25 -3.76 6.03 5.90
CA TYR A 25 -5.12 5.50 5.79
C TYR A 25 -5.19 3.97 5.78
N GLN A 26 -4.15 3.30 6.27
CA GLN A 26 -4.03 1.84 6.19
C GLN A 26 -5.24 1.12 6.81
N ASN A 27 -5.76 1.62 7.94
CA ASN A 27 -6.93 1.05 8.59
C ASN A 27 -8.20 1.11 7.71
N VAL A 28 -8.42 2.26 7.05
CA VAL A 28 -9.55 2.47 6.14
C VAL A 28 -9.41 1.57 4.92
N ILE A 29 -8.22 1.55 4.33
CA ILE A 29 -7.90 0.75 3.15
C ILE A 29 -8.14 -0.74 3.45
N ASN A 30 -7.63 -1.25 4.58
CA ASN A 30 -7.78 -2.66 4.95
C ASN A 30 -9.25 -3.07 5.09
N GLN A 31 -10.07 -2.19 5.65
CA GLN A 31 -11.48 -2.47 5.93
C GLN A 31 -12.41 -2.20 4.74
N ASP A 32 -11.97 -1.43 3.74
CA ASP A 32 -12.77 -1.03 2.58
C ASP A 32 -12.20 -1.60 1.28
N SER A 33 -12.96 -2.50 0.64
CA SER A 33 -12.56 -3.15 -0.62
C SER A 33 -12.45 -2.16 -1.78
N VAL A 34 -13.26 -1.10 -1.79
CA VAL A 34 -13.22 -0.04 -2.81
C VAL A 34 -11.95 0.80 -2.62
N ALA A 35 -11.58 1.10 -1.38
CA ALA A 35 -10.33 1.80 -1.08
C ALA A 35 -9.10 0.99 -1.51
N ARG A 36 -9.08 -0.32 -1.24
CA ARG A 36 -8.04 -1.23 -1.76
C ARG A 36 -7.97 -1.23 -3.28
N CYS A 37 -9.11 -1.32 -3.95
CA CYS A 37 -9.17 -1.33 -5.41
C CYS A 37 -8.64 -0.01 -6.00
N LEU A 38 -9.08 1.13 -5.45
CA LEU A 38 -8.62 2.46 -5.87
C LEU A 38 -7.10 2.57 -5.76
N ILE A 39 -6.55 2.30 -4.57
CA ILE A 39 -5.09 2.36 -4.33
C ILE A 39 -4.32 1.41 -5.24
N GLY A 40 -4.80 0.18 -5.41
CA GLY A 40 -4.19 -0.81 -6.31
C GLY A 40 -4.15 -0.33 -7.76
N PHE A 41 -5.25 0.24 -8.24
CA PHE A 41 -5.32 0.82 -9.59
C PHE A 41 -4.35 1.98 -9.74
N THR A 42 -4.35 2.96 -8.83
CA THR A 42 -3.46 4.12 -8.88
C THR A 42 -1.99 3.70 -8.85
N THR A 43 -1.66 2.70 -8.03
CA THR A 43 -0.28 2.16 -7.93
C THR A 43 0.12 1.47 -9.23
N ALA A 44 -0.75 0.65 -9.81
CA ALA A 44 -0.47 -0.01 -11.08
C ALA A 44 -0.29 1.00 -12.24
N GLN A 45 -1.06 2.08 -12.25
CA GLN A 45 -0.90 3.17 -13.21
C GLN A 45 0.46 3.84 -13.08
N LEU A 46 0.87 4.15 -11.85
CA LEU A 46 2.15 4.79 -11.58
C LEU A 46 3.34 3.91 -12.00
N ILE A 47 3.29 2.61 -11.68
CA ILE A 47 4.33 1.65 -12.08
C ILE A 47 4.44 1.56 -13.60
N ARG A 48 3.30 1.58 -14.30
CA ARG A 48 3.25 1.47 -15.75
C ARG A 48 3.70 2.75 -16.46
N ASP A 49 3.34 3.90 -15.92
CA ASP A 49 3.62 5.22 -16.48
C ASP A 49 4.06 6.18 -15.38
N ALA A 50 5.36 6.48 -15.38
CA ALA A 50 5.99 7.39 -14.44
C ALA A 50 5.52 8.84 -14.56
N THR A 51 4.87 9.19 -15.67
CA THR A 51 4.29 10.52 -15.92
C THR A 51 2.79 10.58 -15.63
N PHE A 52 2.20 9.48 -15.16
CA PHE A 52 0.77 9.42 -14.85
C PHE A 52 0.42 10.48 -13.80
N PRO A 53 -0.50 11.42 -14.11
CA PRO A 53 -0.87 12.47 -13.18
C PRO A 53 -1.74 11.87 -12.07
N ILE A 54 -1.15 11.70 -10.89
CA ILE A 54 -1.89 11.27 -9.70
C ILE A 54 -2.42 12.50 -8.97
N ASP A 55 -3.74 12.58 -8.86
CA ASP A 55 -4.40 13.52 -7.95
C ASP A 55 -4.45 12.94 -6.53
N LEU A 56 -3.34 13.08 -5.81
CA LEU A 56 -3.20 12.63 -4.42
C LEU A 56 -4.19 13.32 -3.49
N GLU A 57 -4.50 14.59 -3.72
CA GLU A 57 -5.41 15.37 -2.88
C GLU A 57 -6.84 14.82 -2.96
N SER A 58 -7.33 14.51 -4.17
CA SER A 58 -8.64 13.89 -4.34
C SER A 58 -8.71 12.50 -3.69
N ILE A 59 -7.66 11.69 -3.79
CA ILE A 59 -7.61 10.38 -3.13
C ILE A 59 -7.62 10.54 -1.61
N GLU A 60 -6.85 11.50 -1.07
CA GLU A 60 -6.80 11.78 0.35
C GLU A 60 -8.16 12.26 0.88
N ASN A 61 -8.79 13.21 0.19
CA ASN A 61 -10.10 13.75 0.54
C ASN A 61 -11.16 12.65 0.53
N TRP A 62 -11.14 11.77 -0.47
CA TRP A 62 -12.03 10.62 -0.53
C TRP A 62 -11.79 9.65 0.65
N LEU A 63 -10.54 9.32 0.98
CA LEU A 63 -10.22 8.46 2.13
C LEU A 63 -10.62 9.09 3.47
N LYS A 64 -10.50 10.41 3.62
CA LYS A 64 -10.97 11.15 4.81
C LYS A 64 -12.47 10.97 5.05
N THR A 65 -13.28 11.02 3.99
CA THR A 65 -14.74 10.79 4.13
C THR A 65 -15.06 9.40 4.67
N ARG A 66 -14.24 8.40 4.35
CA ARG A 66 -14.42 7.03 4.82
C ARG A 66 -13.86 6.79 6.22
N HIS A 67 -12.74 7.44 6.55
CA HIS A 67 -12.19 7.42 7.91
C HIS A 67 -13.20 7.96 8.93
N CYS A 68 -13.86 9.08 8.61
CA CYS A 68 -14.85 9.70 9.50
C CYS A 68 -16.07 8.78 9.75
N HIS A 69 -16.40 7.91 8.79
CA HIS A 69 -17.52 6.97 8.92
C HIS A 69 -17.19 5.73 9.76
N GLN A 70 -15.91 5.35 9.84
CA GLN A 70 -15.47 4.12 10.53
C GLN A 70 -15.35 4.26 12.05
N ASP A 71 -15.03 5.45 12.56
CA ASP A 71 -15.03 5.69 14.01
C ASP A 71 -16.44 5.57 14.63
N ILE A 72 -17.48 5.66 13.81
CA ILE A 72 -18.88 5.49 14.22
C ILE A 72 -19.30 3.99 14.20
N LEU A 73 -18.55 3.12 13.51
CA LEU A 73 -18.94 1.73 13.22
C LEU A 73 -18.01 0.66 13.81
N LYS A 74 -17.22 0.96 14.85
CA LYS A 74 -16.49 -0.06 15.62
C LYS A 74 -17.44 -0.87 16.52
N ASN A 75 -18.27 -1.71 15.92
CA ASN A 75 -18.85 -2.86 16.58
C ASN A 75 -19.28 -3.90 15.53
N ASN A 76 -18.36 -4.79 15.11
CA ASN A 76 -18.62 -6.23 14.95
C ASN A 76 -17.46 -6.95 14.23
N ASN A 77 -16.75 -7.73 15.05
CA ASN A 77 -16.03 -8.99 14.80
C ASN A 77 -16.17 -9.61 13.40
N ASN A 78 -15.08 -9.71 12.63
CA ASN A 78 -14.99 -10.63 11.49
C ASN A 78 -13.63 -11.35 11.48
N SER A 79 -13.67 -12.66 11.76
CA SER A 79 -12.51 -13.54 12.00
C SER A 79 -11.63 -13.82 10.78
N SER A 80 -11.99 -13.37 9.57
CA SER A 80 -11.25 -13.71 8.34
C SER A 80 -9.92 -12.97 8.17
N LEU A 81 -9.74 -11.81 8.83
CA LEU A 81 -8.48 -11.06 8.75
C LEU A 81 -7.40 -11.67 9.64
N GLY A 82 -7.79 -12.31 10.76
CA GLY A 82 -6.85 -13.01 11.64
C GLY A 82 -6.16 -14.17 10.93
N THR A 83 -6.92 -14.95 10.16
CA THR A 83 -6.37 -16.06 9.36
C THR A 83 -5.40 -15.58 8.28
N LEU A 84 -5.64 -14.39 7.71
CA LEU A 84 -4.78 -13.82 6.66
C LEU A 84 -3.47 -13.26 7.25
N LEU A 85 -3.51 -12.72 8.46
CA LEU A 85 -2.33 -12.30 9.21
C LEU A 85 -1.48 -13.49 9.66
N ASP A 86 -2.10 -14.57 10.16
CA ASP A 86 -1.39 -15.82 10.51
C ASP A 86 -0.68 -16.44 9.30
N ILE A 87 -1.27 -16.38 8.10
CA ILE A 87 -0.63 -16.88 6.87
C ILE A 87 0.58 -16.00 6.50
N LEU A 88 0.45 -14.67 6.57
CA LEU A 88 1.54 -13.75 6.25
C LEU A 88 2.70 -13.83 7.24
N GLU A 89 2.40 -14.03 8.53
CA GLU A 89 3.41 -14.19 9.57
C GLU A 89 4.19 -15.51 9.42
N ASN A 90 3.50 -16.60 9.07
CA ASN A 90 4.16 -17.89 8.78
C ASN A 90 5.07 -17.83 7.53
N ILE A 91 4.66 -17.13 6.47
CA ILE A 91 5.51 -16.95 5.27
C ILE A 91 6.78 -16.15 5.61
N HIS A 92 6.65 -15.13 6.46
CA HIS A 92 7.80 -14.33 6.92
C HIS A 92 8.78 -15.16 7.76
N TYR A 93 8.29 -16.09 8.58
CA TYR A 93 9.14 -17.00 9.37
C TYR A 93 9.85 -18.06 8.52
N ASP A 94 9.19 -18.63 7.51
CA ASP A 94 9.82 -19.59 6.58
C ASP A 94 10.96 -18.94 5.78
N LEU A 95 10.79 -17.70 5.33
CA LEU A 95 11.82 -16.95 4.60
C LEU A 95 13.08 -16.70 5.44
N MET A 96 12.91 -16.39 6.72
CA MET A 96 14.03 -16.15 7.66
C MET A 96 14.76 -17.44 8.06
N THR A 97 14.12 -18.60 7.85
CA THR A 97 14.72 -19.91 8.17
C THR A 97 15.57 -20.44 7.01
N GLU A 98 15.20 -20.13 5.75
CA GLU A 98 16.01 -20.51 4.58
C GLU A 98 17.30 -19.67 4.42
N GLU A 99 17.31 -18.40 4.84
CA GLU A 99 18.54 -17.58 4.84
C GLU A 99 19.59 -18.11 5.84
N HIS A 100 19.16 -18.66 6.99
CA HIS A 100 20.08 -19.19 8.00
C HIS A 100 20.67 -20.57 7.68
N GLN A 101 20.11 -21.33 6.72
CA GLN A 101 20.73 -22.58 6.26
C GLN A 101 21.77 -22.38 5.16
N ASN A 102 21.69 -21.29 4.39
CA ASN A 102 22.65 -21.03 3.31
C ASN A 102 23.96 -20.38 3.79
N GLU A 103 23.97 -19.71 4.96
CA GLU A 103 25.19 -19.14 5.55
C GLU A 103 26.04 -20.14 6.37
N LYS A 104 25.54 -21.35 6.65
CA LYS A 104 26.31 -22.39 7.37
C LYS A 104 27.03 -23.40 6.47
N ASN A 105 26.92 -23.27 5.15
CA ASN A 105 27.48 -24.22 4.17
C ASN A 105 28.46 -23.59 3.17
N ILE A 106 29.13 -22.49 3.54
CA ILE A 106 30.28 -21.93 2.81
C ILE A 106 31.50 -21.85 3.75
#